data_AF-A0A7F8QEX2-F1
#
_entry.id   AF-A0A7F8QEX2-F1
#
_cell.length_a   1.000
_cell.length_b   1.000
_cell.length_c   1.000
_cell.angle_alpha   90.00
_cell.angle_beta   90.00
_cell.angle_gamma   90.00
#
_symmetry.space_group_name_H-M   'P 1'
#
loop_
_entity.id
_entity.type
_entity.pdbx_description
1 polymer ?
#
loop_
_entity_poly.entity_id
_entity_poly.type
_entity_poly.pdbx_seq_one_letter_code
_entity_poly.pdbx_strand_id
1 'polypeptide(L)'
;MSTDSLTTDSSPAKKPWSVCLDDRFGLAHQIRSKQCRLYSLGLGSDDTQFEVSMANNGCEVHRFDPSVKSAHILESQRLWYHRLSIDWRDPHPAVAAQKPHSNTRKLGTILNEFGHHKIDVLKADLESAEWKVLENLILEDVLEQIGQLTFEIHLHWPGFEVTTQRTETKGIIYK
;
A
#
# COMPACT_ATOMS: atom_id res chain seq x y z
N MET A 1 -32.18 -33.75 -22.69
CA MET A 1 -32.73 -32.41 -22.40
C MET A 1 -32.27 -32.02 -21.02
N SER A 2 -31.58 -30.89 -20.96
CA SER A 2 -30.75 -30.37 -19.89
C SER A 2 -31.53 -30.03 -18.63
N THR A 3 -30.86 -30.12 -17.48
CA THR A 3 -30.94 -29.08 -16.44
C THR A 3 -29.56 -28.95 -15.81
N ASP A 4 -28.82 -27.93 -16.27
CA ASP A 4 -27.56 -27.49 -15.69
C ASP A 4 -27.82 -26.95 -14.28
N SER A 5 -27.17 -27.56 -13.29
CA SER A 5 -27.03 -26.99 -11.97
C SER A 5 -25.87 -25.99 -12.02
N LEU A 6 -26.16 -24.71 -12.26
CA LEU A 6 -25.20 -23.64 -12.08
C LEU A 6 -24.88 -23.50 -10.59
N THR A 7 -23.78 -24.11 -10.14
CA THR A 7 -23.07 -23.67 -8.95
C THR A 7 -22.54 -22.27 -9.24
N THR A 8 -23.15 -21.27 -8.61
CA THR A 8 -22.60 -19.92 -8.55
C THR A 8 -21.33 -19.99 -7.70
N ASP A 9 -20.19 -20.06 -8.38
CA ASP A 9 -18.86 -19.89 -7.79
C ASP A 9 -18.77 -18.44 -7.31
N SER A 10 -19.21 -18.19 -6.07
CA SER A 10 -19.05 -16.88 -5.45
C SER A 10 -17.57 -16.70 -5.14
N SER A 11 -16.85 -16.10 -6.07
CA SER A 11 -15.54 -15.52 -5.80
C SER A 11 -15.65 -14.68 -4.52
N PRO A 12 -14.78 -14.85 -3.51
CA PRO A 12 -14.86 -14.03 -2.31
C PRO A 12 -14.70 -12.56 -2.73
N ALA A 13 -15.76 -11.77 -2.56
CA ALA A 13 -15.71 -10.35 -2.87
C ALA A 13 -14.58 -9.72 -2.04
N LYS A 14 -13.57 -9.18 -2.72
CA LYS A 14 -12.40 -8.55 -2.08
C LYS A 14 -12.92 -7.47 -1.12
N LYS A 15 -12.60 -7.58 0.17
CA LYS A 15 -13.11 -6.63 1.17
C LYS A 15 -12.59 -5.22 0.85
N PRO A 16 -13.43 -4.18 0.92
CA PRO A 16 -12.98 -2.82 0.63
C PRO A 16 -11.97 -2.34 1.68
N TRP A 17 -11.03 -1.51 1.24
CA TRP A 17 -10.13 -0.78 2.14
C TRP A 17 -10.90 0.29 2.90
N SER A 18 -10.61 0.45 4.19
CA SER A 18 -11.30 1.39 5.08
C SER A 18 -10.28 2.22 5.85
N VAL A 19 -10.68 3.46 6.19
CA VAL A 19 -9.89 4.38 7.02
C VAL A 19 -10.75 4.90 8.17
N CYS A 20 -10.13 5.19 9.32
CA CYS A 20 -10.83 5.81 10.45
C CYS A 20 -10.91 7.32 10.23
N LEU A 21 -12.14 7.85 10.22
CA LEU A 21 -12.46 9.27 10.05
C LEU A 21 -12.94 9.92 11.36
N ASP A 22 -12.69 9.28 12.50
CA ASP A 22 -12.95 9.88 13.80
C ASP A 22 -12.10 11.17 13.93
N ASP A 23 -12.76 12.27 14.30
CA ASP A 23 -12.13 13.60 14.36
C ASP A 23 -10.93 13.63 15.34
N ARG A 24 -10.82 12.68 16.27
CA ARG A 24 -9.68 12.53 17.19
C ARG A 24 -8.36 12.26 16.48
N PHE A 25 -8.38 11.62 15.31
CA PHE A 25 -7.17 11.21 14.57
C PHE A 25 -6.84 12.14 13.39
N GLY A 26 -7.57 13.25 13.22
CA GLY A 26 -7.24 14.33 12.31
C GLY A 26 -7.43 14.06 10.81
N LEU A 27 -7.50 12.80 10.35
CA LEU A 27 -7.64 12.47 8.92
C LEU A 27 -8.87 13.14 8.28
N ALA A 28 -10.01 13.11 8.95
CA ALA A 28 -11.23 13.76 8.45
C ALA A 28 -11.04 15.28 8.24
N HIS A 29 -10.29 15.93 9.13
CA HIS A 29 -9.94 17.34 8.98
C HIS A 29 -8.99 17.56 7.79
N GLN A 30 -7.96 16.72 7.62
CA GLN A 30 -7.00 16.82 6.52
C GLN A 30 -7.65 16.62 5.14
N ILE A 31 -8.64 15.73 5.06
CA ILE A 31 -9.47 15.53 3.86
C ILE A 31 -10.25 16.81 3.56
N ARG A 32 -10.96 17.37 4.55
CA ARG A 32 -11.75 18.60 4.39
C ARG A 32 -10.88 19.80 3.97
N SER A 33 -9.67 19.92 4.50
CA SER A 33 -8.72 20.99 4.14
C SER A 33 -7.94 20.73 2.84
N LYS A 34 -8.12 19.55 2.22
CA LYS A 34 -7.37 19.09 1.02
C LYS A 34 -5.86 19.05 1.23
N GLN A 35 -5.43 18.74 2.46
CA GLN A 35 -4.02 18.61 2.86
C GLN A 35 -3.63 17.17 3.21
N CYS A 36 -4.51 16.18 2.95
CA CYS A 36 -4.19 14.79 3.20
C CYS A 36 -3.23 14.21 2.16
N ARG A 37 -2.30 13.37 2.62
CA ARG A 37 -1.39 12.58 1.78
C ARG A 37 -1.55 11.09 2.04
N LEU A 38 -1.73 10.32 0.98
CA LEU A 38 -1.86 8.87 1.01
C LEU A 38 -0.74 8.21 0.24
N TYR A 39 -0.09 7.23 0.86
CA TYR A 39 0.83 6.33 0.19
C TYR A 39 0.17 4.96 0.06
N SER A 40 0.10 4.42 -1.16
CA SER A 40 -0.38 3.08 -1.44
C SER A 40 0.76 2.23 -1.97
N LEU A 41 1.10 1.18 -1.22
CA LEU A 41 2.14 0.22 -1.53
C LEU A 41 1.45 -1.06 -2.00
N GLY A 42 1.67 -1.45 -3.26
CA GLY A 42 1.01 -2.59 -3.85
C GLY A 42 1.82 -3.23 -4.97
N LEU A 43 1.68 -4.55 -5.14
CA LEU A 43 2.37 -5.31 -6.20
C LEU A 43 1.43 -5.58 -7.39
N GLY A 44 0.94 -4.52 -8.03
CA GLY A 44 0.26 -4.64 -9.33
C GLY A 44 -1.20 -5.11 -9.29
N SER A 45 -1.95 -4.82 -8.21
CA SER A 45 -3.40 -5.10 -8.19
C SER A 45 -4.17 -4.08 -9.04
N ASP A 46 -5.01 -4.53 -9.95
CA ASP A 46 -5.89 -3.66 -10.76
C ASP A 46 -6.95 -2.91 -9.93
N ASP A 47 -7.14 -3.26 -8.65
CA ASP A 47 -8.08 -2.57 -7.77
C ASP A 47 -7.47 -1.26 -7.25
N THR A 48 -7.87 -0.16 -7.88
CA THR A 48 -7.47 1.23 -7.59
C THR A 48 -8.59 2.05 -6.95
N GLN A 49 -9.74 1.44 -6.65
CA GLN A 49 -10.95 2.15 -6.22
C GLN A 49 -10.72 2.99 -4.96
N PHE A 50 -9.92 2.46 -4.03
CA PHE A 50 -9.59 3.15 -2.79
C PHE A 50 -8.72 4.40 -3.05
N GLU A 51 -7.67 4.27 -3.87
CA GLU A 51 -6.78 5.35 -4.26
C GLU A 51 -7.51 6.45 -5.02
N VAL A 52 -8.34 6.06 -5.99
CA VAL A 52 -9.17 6.98 -6.77
C VAL A 52 -10.16 7.71 -5.86
N SER A 53 -10.81 7.00 -4.93
CA SER A 53 -11.72 7.61 -3.96
C SER A 53 -11.00 8.65 -3.09
N MET A 54 -9.83 8.33 -2.55
CA MET A 54 -9.06 9.26 -1.71
C MET A 54 -8.57 10.48 -2.49
N ALA A 55 -8.13 10.29 -3.75
CA ALA A 55 -7.77 11.40 -4.63
C ALA A 55 -8.96 12.32 -4.93
N ASN A 56 -10.14 11.76 -5.21
CA ASN A 56 -11.37 12.51 -5.46
C ASN A 56 -11.85 13.28 -4.22
N ASN A 57 -11.58 12.76 -3.01
CA ASN A 57 -11.85 13.44 -1.76
C ASN A 57 -10.81 14.52 -1.41
N GLY A 58 -9.82 14.75 -2.28
CA GLY A 58 -8.86 15.86 -2.17
C GLY A 58 -7.47 15.49 -1.67
N CYS A 59 -7.20 14.20 -1.41
CA CYS A 59 -5.87 13.77 -1.00
C CYS A 59 -4.88 13.72 -2.15
N GLU A 60 -3.62 14.03 -1.86
CA GLU A 60 -2.50 13.69 -2.72
C GLU A 60 -2.15 12.22 -2.52
N VAL A 61 -2.33 11.42 -3.57
CA VAL A 61 -2.17 9.97 -3.53
C VAL A 61 -0.92 9.57 -4.33
N HIS A 62 -0.01 8.86 -3.67
CA HIS A 62 1.18 8.27 -4.28
C HIS A 62 1.06 6.75 -4.25
N ARG A 63 0.91 6.16 -5.43
CA ARG A 63 0.86 4.71 -5.62
C ARG A 63 2.20 4.21 -6.13
N PHE A 64 2.79 3.28 -5.39
CA PHE A 64 4.07 2.66 -5.70
C PHE A 64 3.81 1.28 -6.29
N ASP A 65 4.03 1.15 -7.60
CA ASP A 65 3.71 -0.04 -8.37
C ASP A 65 4.80 -0.29 -9.43
N PRO A 66 5.62 -1.34 -9.30
CA PRO A 66 6.74 -1.61 -10.21
C PRO A 66 6.29 -2.01 -11.63
N SER A 67 5.01 -2.36 -11.82
CA SER A 67 4.45 -2.78 -13.11
C SER A 67 4.18 -1.60 -14.06
N VAL A 68 4.18 -0.37 -13.54
CA VAL A 68 3.92 0.85 -14.31
C VAL A 68 5.02 1.07 -15.36
N LYS A 69 4.63 1.53 -16.56
CA LYS A 69 5.55 1.64 -17.71
C LYS A 69 6.60 2.75 -17.53
N SER A 70 6.20 3.89 -16.98
CA SER A 70 7.05 5.09 -16.82
C SER A 70 7.41 5.33 -15.35
N ALA A 71 8.53 6.02 -15.09
CA ALA A 71 9.01 6.27 -13.74
C ALA A 71 7.99 7.00 -12.85
N HIS A 72 7.33 8.01 -13.40
CA HIS A 72 6.30 8.81 -12.73
C HIS A 72 5.17 9.11 -13.72
N ILE A 73 3.92 8.81 -13.36
CA ILE A 73 2.72 9.13 -14.16
C ILE A 73 1.71 9.82 -13.27
N LEU A 74 1.25 11.00 -13.67
CA LEU A 74 0.08 11.63 -13.08
C LEU A 74 -1.15 11.14 -13.86
N GLU A 75 -1.95 10.27 -13.26
CA GLU A 75 -3.16 9.72 -13.93
C GLU A 75 -4.36 10.66 -13.77
N SER A 76 -4.47 11.33 -12.63
CA SER A 76 -5.51 12.33 -12.34
C SER A 76 -4.92 13.49 -11.53
N GLN A 77 -5.67 14.57 -11.31
CA GLN A 77 -5.16 15.80 -10.66
C GLN A 77 -4.43 15.59 -9.31
N ARG A 78 -4.63 14.44 -8.63
CA ARG A 78 -4.00 14.12 -7.34
C ARG A 78 -3.56 12.67 -7.19
N LEU A 79 -3.48 11.90 -8.28
CA LEU A 79 -3.08 10.49 -8.24
C LEU A 79 -1.79 10.27 -9.04
N TRP A 80 -0.72 10.02 -8.30
CA TRP A 80 0.61 9.75 -8.83
C TRP A 80 0.90 8.25 -8.81
N TYR A 81 1.41 7.75 -9.92
CA TYR A 81 1.99 6.41 -10.02
C TYR A 81 3.50 6.52 -10.09
N HIS A 82 4.17 5.71 -9.28
CA HIS A 82 5.61 5.62 -9.19
C HIS A 82 6.00 4.19 -9.57
N ARG A 83 6.89 4.03 -10.55
CA ARG A 83 7.46 2.74 -10.90
C ARG A 83 8.54 2.33 -9.90
N LEU A 84 8.10 2.07 -8.68
CA LEU A 84 8.93 1.77 -7.54
C LEU A 84 8.21 0.75 -6.65
N SER A 85 8.96 -0.18 -6.10
CA SER A 85 8.51 -1.20 -5.16
C SER A 85 9.11 -0.94 -3.78
N ILE A 86 8.39 -1.32 -2.74
CA ILE A 86 8.84 -1.20 -1.36
C ILE A 86 9.58 -2.46 -0.95
N ASP A 87 10.67 -2.28 -0.23
CA ASP A 87 11.47 -3.34 0.36
C ASP A 87 11.78 -3.00 1.82
N TRP A 88 12.19 -3.98 2.63
CA TRP A 88 12.59 -3.77 4.03
C TRP A 88 14.02 -3.21 4.14
N ARG A 89 14.76 -3.17 3.03
CA ARG A 89 16.12 -2.64 2.95
C ARG A 89 16.36 -1.95 1.62
N ASP A 90 17.23 -0.94 1.63
CA ASP A 90 17.76 -0.42 0.39
C ASP A 90 18.75 -1.42 -0.24
N PRO A 91 18.84 -1.46 -1.58
CA PRO A 91 19.81 -2.31 -2.26
C PRO A 91 21.23 -1.91 -1.87
N HIS A 92 22.08 -2.91 -1.60
CA HIS A 92 23.48 -2.67 -1.26
C HIS A 92 24.17 -1.88 -2.40
N PRO A 93 25.07 -0.92 -2.12
CA PRO A 93 25.67 -0.06 -3.15
C PRO A 93 26.32 -0.85 -4.30
N ALA A 94 26.94 -2.00 -4.01
CA ALA A 94 27.50 -2.87 -5.05
C ALA A 94 26.44 -3.46 -6.00
N VAL A 95 25.24 -3.76 -5.48
CA VAL A 95 24.09 -4.24 -6.27
C VAL A 95 23.43 -3.08 -7.00
N ALA A 96 23.30 -1.91 -6.37
CA ALA A 96 22.78 -0.70 -7.00
C ALA A 96 23.65 -0.26 -8.19
N ALA A 97 24.97 -0.38 -8.09
CA ALA A 97 25.90 -0.10 -9.19
C ALA A 97 25.74 -1.08 -10.37
N GLN A 98 25.41 -2.35 -10.10
CA GLN A 98 25.19 -3.36 -11.13
C GLN A 98 23.76 -3.32 -11.73
N LYS A 99 22.79 -2.88 -10.94
CA LYS A 99 21.39 -2.69 -11.33
C LYS A 99 20.97 -1.26 -11.00
N PRO A 100 21.43 -0.25 -11.77
CA PRO A 100 21.08 1.15 -11.52
C PRO A 100 19.57 1.41 -11.61
N HIS A 101 18.83 0.52 -12.27
CA HIS A 101 17.37 0.53 -12.38
C HIS A 101 16.68 -0.39 -11.34
N SER A 102 17.35 -0.73 -10.24
CA SER A 102 16.71 -1.42 -9.12
C SER A 102 15.71 -0.46 -8.48
N ASN A 103 14.45 -0.62 -8.84
CA ASN A 103 13.35 0.23 -8.40
C ASN A 103 12.81 -0.21 -7.03
N THR A 104 13.64 -0.75 -6.15
CA THR A 104 13.27 -1.12 -4.78
C THR A 104 13.91 -0.17 -3.78
N ARG A 105 13.12 0.32 -2.82
CA ARG A 105 13.59 1.20 -1.73
C ARG A 105 12.80 0.94 -0.46
N LYS A 106 13.40 1.24 0.70
CA LYS A 106 12.65 1.29 1.96
C LYS A 106 11.77 2.54 2.03
N LEU A 107 10.70 2.48 2.82
CA LEU A 107 9.73 3.58 2.92
C LEU A 107 10.37 4.89 3.41
N GLY A 108 11.24 4.82 4.42
CA GLY A 108 11.92 6.01 4.95
C GLY A 108 12.75 6.75 3.89
N THR A 109 13.42 6.01 3.00
CA THR A 109 14.20 6.59 1.89
C THR A 109 13.30 7.30 0.90
N ILE A 110 12.15 6.71 0.56
CA ILE A 110 11.18 7.30 -0.37
C ILE A 110 10.56 8.58 0.20
N LEU A 111 10.20 8.55 1.48
CA LEU A 111 9.69 9.74 2.18
C LEU A 111 10.71 10.88 2.12
N ASN A 112 11.98 10.58 2.38
CA ASN A 112 13.06 11.58 2.31
C ASN A 112 13.31 12.08 0.88
N GLU A 113 13.37 11.18 -0.12
CA GLU A 113 13.57 11.52 -1.52
C GLU A 113 12.46 12.44 -2.07
N PHE A 114 11.21 12.24 -1.62
CA PHE A 114 10.08 13.07 -2.04
C PHE A 114 9.89 14.31 -1.13
N GLY A 115 10.71 14.46 -0.08
CA GLY A 115 10.58 15.56 0.88
C GLY A 115 9.31 15.50 1.74
N HIS A 116 8.75 14.30 1.91
CA HIS A 116 7.54 14.07 2.69
C HIS A 116 7.90 13.63 4.11
N HIS A 117 7.83 14.56 5.06
CA HIS A 117 8.09 14.28 6.48
C HIS A 117 6.90 13.68 7.24
N LYS A 118 5.71 13.70 6.63
CA LYS A 118 4.48 13.14 7.19
C LYS A 118 3.52 12.68 6.10
N ILE A 119 2.88 11.54 6.33
CA ILE A 119 1.76 11.01 5.55
C ILE A 119 0.58 10.70 6.47
N ASP A 120 -0.64 10.88 5.98
CA ASP A 120 -1.84 10.67 6.79
C ASP A 120 -2.33 9.23 6.72
N VAL A 121 -2.17 8.59 5.57
CA VAL A 121 -2.56 7.19 5.37
C VAL A 121 -1.47 6.43 4.64
N LEU A 122 -1.05 5.30 5.21
CA LEU A 122 -0.27 4.27 4.52
C LEU A 122 -1.15 3.05 4.28
N LYS A 123 -1.35 2.68 3.02
CA LYS A 123 -1.93 1.39 2.61
C LYS A 123 -0.80 0.47 2.19
N ALA A 124 -0.72 -0.73 2.77
CA ALA A 124 0.29 -1.72 2.47
C ALA A 124 -0.33 -3.09 2.14
N ASP A 125 -0.13 -3.53 0.90
CA ASP A 125 -0.48 -4.86 0.40
C ASP A 125 0.75 -5.40 -0.34
N LEU A 126 1.55 -6.24 0.34
CA LEU A 126 2.92 -6.58 -0.07
C LEU A 126 3.16 -8.09 -0.18
N GLU A 127 2.09 -8.88 -0.37
CA GLU A 127 2.15 -10.31 -0.68
C GLU A 127 3.11 -11.10 0.24
N SER A 128 2.92 -11.00 1.56
CA SER A 128 3.71 -11.65 2.63
C SER A 128 5.00 -10.92 3.04
N ALA A 129 5.37 -9.82 2.37
CA ALA A 129 6.50 -8.97 2.79
C ALA A 129 6.11 -7.94 3.88
N GLU A 130 4.85 -7.85 4.26
CA GLU A 130 4.32 -6.85 5.19
C GLU A 130 5.02 -6.93 6.55
N TRP A 131 5.34 -8.13 7.02
CA TRP A 131 6.00 -8.33 8.33
C TRP A 131 7.37 -7.68 8.41
N LYS A 132 8.20 -7.88 7.38
CA LYS A 132 9.56 -7.31 7.34
C LYS A 132 9.54 -5.80 7.13
N VAL A 133 8.59 -5.32 6.31
CA VAL A 133 8.40 -3.88 6.13
C VAL A 133 7.94 -3.25 7.43
N LEU A 134 6.95 -3.83 8.12
CA LEU A 134 6.47 -3.34 9.42
C LEU A 134 7.58 -3.33 10.48
N GLU A 135 8.40 -4.39 10.54
CA GLU A 135 9.58 -4.44 11.42
C GLU A 135 10.53 -3.27 11.12
N ASN A 136 10.87 -3.02 9.85
CA ASN A 136 11.71 -1.90 9.46
C ASN A 136 11.08 -0.53 9.80
N LEU A 137 9.76 -0.37 9.61
CA LEU A 137 9.05 0.87 9.96
C LEU A 137 9.14 1.19 11.46
N ILE A 138 9.17 0.17 12.31
CA ILE A 138 9.33 0.32 13.75
C ILE A 138 10.79 0.61 14.10
N LEU A 139 11.73 -0.16 13.54
CA LEU A 139 13.16 -0.03 13.86
C LEU A 139 13.77 1.30 13.40
N GLU A 140 13.22 1.91 12.35
CA GLU A 140 13.68 3.20 11.82
C GLU A 140 12.83 4.40 12.25
N ASP A 141 11.92 4.22 13.21
CA ASP A 141 11.00 5.26 13.71
C ASP A 141 10.14 5.94 12.62
N VAL A 142 10.03 5.33 11.43
CA VAL A 142 9.20 5.83 10.32
C VAL A 142 7.72 5.79 10.69
N LEU A 143 7.33 4.90 11.59
CA LEU A 143 5.94 4.78 12.07
C LEU A 143 5.44 6.05 12.80
N GLU A 144 6.31 6.99 13.21
CA GLU A 144 5.90 8.29 13.76
C GLU A 144 5.47 9.29 12.67
N GLN A 145 5.94 9.09 11.44
CA GLN A 145 5.63 9.93 10.28
C GLN A 145 4.30 9.53 9.62
N ILE A 146 3.65 8.47 10.11
CA ILE A 146 2.44 7.88 9.56
C ILE A 146 1.28 8.12 10.52
N GLY A 147 0.23 8.81 10.08
CA GLY A 147 -0.98 9.02 10.88
C GLY A 147 -1.79 7.74 11.08
N GLN A 148 -2.14 7.10 9.97
CA GLN A 148 -2.90 5.85 9.97
C GLN A 148 -2.26 4.82 9.04
N LEU A 149 -2.06 3.62 9.57
CA LEU A 149 -1.52 2.49 8.86
C LEU A 149 -2.64 1.48 8.59
N THR A 150 -2.83 1.14 7.33
CA THR A 150 -3.75 0.11 6.85
C THR A 150 -2.94 -0.96 6.12
N PHE A 151 -3.09 -2.22 6.51
CA PHE A 151 -2.35 -3.31 5.87
C PHE A 151 -3.25 -4.52 5.63
N GLU A 152 -2.90 -5.29 4.63
CA GLU A 152 -3.45 -6.62 4.37
C GLU A 152 -2.39 -7.66 4.75
N ILE A 153 -2.61 -8.37 5.85
CA ILE A 153 -1.70 -9.44 6.29
C ILE A 153 -2.02 -10.70 5.49
N HIS A 154 -1.04 -11.15 4.73
CA HIS A 154 -1.01 -12.48 4.16
C HIS A 154 -0.48 -13.47 5.20
N LEU A 155 -1.32 -14.43 5.64
CA LEU A 155 -0.98 -15.39 6.70
C LEU A 155 -0.36 -16.69 6.17
N HIS A 156 -0.07 -16.78 4.88
CA HIS A 156 0.58 -17.95 4.29
C HIS A 156 2.11 -17.85 4.44
N TRP A 157 2.73 -18.87 5.04
CA TRP A 157 4.18 -19.00 5.17
C TRP A 157 4.57 -20.40 4.65
N PRO A 158 5.62 -20.54 3.80
CA PRO A 158 6.10 -21.85 3.36
C PRO A 158 6.60 -22.67 4.57
N GLY A 159 5.81 -23.67 4.99
CA GLY A 159 6.05 -24.48 6.20
C GLY A 159 4.82 -24.69 7.08
N PHE A 160 3.70 -24.01 6.80
CA PHE A 160 2.41 -24.23 7.46
C PHE A 160 1.35 -24.52 6.38
N GLU A 161 1.16 -25.79 6.05
CA GLU A 161 0.07 -26.21 5.16
C GLU A 161 -1.25 -26.16 5.95
N VAL A 162 -1.99 -25.06 5.81
CA VAL A 162 -3.41 -25.06 6.11
C VAL A 162 -4.13 -25.34 4.80
N THR A 163 -4.82 -26.48 4.75
CA THR A 163 -5.70 -26.83 3.64
C THR A 163 -6.67 -25.67 3.34
N THR A 164 -6.51 -25.09 2.15
CA THR A 164 -7.58 -24.52 1.34
C THR A 164 -8.23 -23.20 1.83
N GLN A 165 -7.49 -22.09 1.79
CA GLN A 165 -7.94 -20.74 1.36
C GLN A 165 -6.81 -19.72 1.55
N ARG A 166 -6.62 -18.80 0.58
CA ARG A 166 -5.76 -17.61 0.76
C ARG A 166 -6.31 -16.84 1.97
N THR A 167 -5.60 -16.93 3.10
CA THR A 167 -6.06 -16.31 4.34
C THR A 167 -5.41 -14.93 4.44
N GLU A 168 -6.20 -13.90 4.16
CA GLU A 168 -5.81 -12.50 4.22
C GLU A 168 -6.67 -11.76 5.26
N THR A 169 -6.08 -10.82 6.00
CA THR A 169 -6.81 -9.99 6.98
C THR A 169 -6.39 -8.53 6.87
N LYS A 170 -7.37 -7.64 6.74
CA LYS A 170 -7.15 -6.19 6.74
C LYS A 170 -7.17 -5.64 8.15
N GLY A 171 -6.11 -4.93 8.53
CA GLY A 171 -5.98 -4.23 9.81
C GLY A 171 -5.86 -2.73 9.61
N ILE A 172 -6.30 -1.97 10.61
CA ILE A 172 -6.11 -0.52 10.71
C ILE A 172 -5.45 -0.25 12.05
N ILE A 173 -4.29 0.39 12.02
CA ILE A 173 -3.58 0.94 13.19
C ILE A 173 -3.59 2.45 13.05
N TYR A 174 -3.99 3.14 14.10
CA TYR A 174 -3.96 4.60 14.20
C TYR A 174 -3.34 4.98 15.54
N LYS A 175 -2.69 6.15 15.58
CA LYS A 175 -2.05 6.71 16.77
C LYS A 175 -2.70 8.04 17.13
#